data_AF-A0AA44ZRH5-F1
#
_entry.id   AF-A0AA44ZRH5-F1
#
_cell.length_a   1.000
_cell.length_b   1.000
_cell.length_c   1.000
_cell.angle_alpha   90.00
_cell.angle_beta   90.00
_cell.angle_gamma   90.00
#
_symmetry.space_group_name_H-M   'P 1'
#
loop_
_entity.id
_entity.type
_entity.pdbx_description
1 polymer ?
#
loop_
_entity_poly.entity_id
_entity_poly.type
_entity_poly.pdbx_seq_one_letter_code
_entity_poly.pdbx_strand_id
1 'polypeptide(L)'
;MSTSTAEPVRRRAGLAGLQRLGRSLMLPIAVLPAAGLLLRLGQDDLLGGVEALKQPAAVLAAAGGALFDHLPMIFALGIAIGWARRSDGSTALAALVGYLVMDGVFTALSPVLLPGVLDSKGEQATIDFGVLGGIVAGLVAALLWQRFHRTTLPTFLGFFNGRRLVPILTAVSMMVIASVLSLVYPVFNAGLTGLGNAVGENAVVGGGVFGLVNRLLLPVGLHHIINSVVWFLVGDFNGVHGDLSRFFAGDPTAGTFMTGFFPIMMFALPAAAMAIWHEARPERRKVVGGIMVSVALTSFVTGITEPLEYAFVYVAWPLYLIHAVLTGTSLALVNALDIHSGFSFSAGAIDYVLNFGQSTRPLWLIPIGLAYAVVYYVLFRFVIRRWNLRTPGREDDEATGTTGTDTTETTGTAGKADR
;
A
#
# COMPACT_ATOMS: atom_id res chain seq x y z
N MET A 1 -20.86 -0.26 -50.78
CA MET A 1 -21.21 -0.09 -49.36
C MET A 1 -20.90 -1.40 -48.64
N SER A 2 -19.83 -1.43 -47.85
CA SER A 2 -19.51 -2.57 -46.97
C SER A 2 -19.14 -1.99 -45.62
N THR A 3 -20.13 -1.88 -44.74
CA THR A 3 -19.95 -1.50 -43.34
C THR A 3 -19.37 -2.71 -42.60
N SER A 4 -18.06 -2.71 -42.42
CA SER A 4 -17.37 -3.59 -41.48
C SER A 4 -17.78 -3.21 -40.05
N THR A 5 -18.70 -3.97 -39.47
CA THR A 5 -19.00 -3.92 -38.04
C THR A 5 -17.84 -4.57 -37.28
N ALA A 6 -16.96 -3.77 -36.71
CA ALA A 6 -15.95 -4.24 -35.78
C ALA A 6 -16.62 -4.81 -34.52
N GLU A 7 -16.32 -6.06 -34.17
CA GLU A 7 -16.75 -6.67 -32.91
C GLU A 7 -16.21 -5.87 -31.71
N PRO A 8 -16.99 -5.73 -30.62
CA PRO A 8 -16.51 -5.08 -29.42
C PRO A 8 -15.46 -5.97 -28.75
N VAL A 9 -14.21 -5.50 -28.73
CA VAL A 9 -13.12 -6.11 -27.97
C VAL A 9 -13.57 -6.28 -26.52
N ARG A 10 -13.77 -7.54 -26.12
CA ARG A 10 -14.15 -7.97 -24.78
C ARG A 10 -13.06 -7.52 -23.79
N ARG A 11 -13.14 -6.29 -23.26
CA ARG A 11 -12.24 -5.79 -22.20
C ARG A 11 -12.23 -6.82 -21.08
N ARG A 12 -11.08 -7.47 -20.84
CA ARG A 12 -10.90 -8.55 -19.86
C ARG A 12 -11.38 -8.09 -18.48
N ALA A 13 -12.58 -8.49 -18.08
CA ALA A 13 -13.23 -8.09 -16.84
C ALA A 13 -12.38 -8.33 -15.57
N GLY A 14 -11.45 -9.29 -15.61
CA GLY A 14 -10.55 -9.61 -14.50
C GLY A 14 -9.53 -8.52 -14.17
N LEU A 15 -8.86 -7.93 -15.17
CA LEU A 15 -7.81 -6.92 -14.93
C LEU A 15 -8.38 -5.63 -14.31
N ALA A 16 -9.55 -5.19 -14.79
CA ALA A 16 -10.23 -4.03 -14.24
C ALA A 16 -10.69 -4.26 -12.78
N GLY A 17 -11.10 -5.49 -12.43
CA GLY A 17 -11.44 -5.87 -11.06
C GLY A 17 -10.22 -5.83 -10.14
N LEU A 18 -9.09 -6.40 -10.57
CA LEU A 18 -7.83 -6.39 -9.81
C LEU A 18 -7.31 -4.97 -9.57
N GLN A 19 -7.33 -4.11 -10.60
CA GLN A 19 -6.93 -2.70 -10.45
C GLN A 19 -7.84 -1.93 -9.49
N ARG A 20 -9.15 -2.21 -9.54
CA ARG A 20 -10.11 -1.63 -8.60
C ARG A 20 -9.83 -2.07 -7.16
N LEU A 21 -9.51 -3.34 -6.96
CA LEU A 21 -9.11 -3.88 -5.65
C LEU A 21 -7.85 -3.18 -5.14
N GLY A 22 -6.82 -3.08 -5.98
CA GLY A 22 -5.58 -2.36 -5.69
C GLY A 22 -5.84 -0.93 -5.21
N ARG A 23 -6.69 -0.17 -5.92
CA ARG A 23 -7.07 1.19 -5.52
C ARG A 23 -7.85 1.23 -4.19
N SER A 24 -8.72 0.26 -3.95
CA SER A 24 -9.49 0.20 -2.69
C SER A 24 -8.63 -0.09 -1.46
N LEU A 25 -7.45 -0.70 -1.63
CA LEU A 25 -6.48 -0.92 -0.55
C LEU A 25 -5.78 0.37 -0.10
N MET A 26 -5.79 1.44 -0.88
CA MET A 26 -5.06 2.68 -0.54
C MET A 26 -5.65 3.40 0.67
N LEU A 27 -6.98 3.46 0.79
CA LEU A 27 -7.65 4.16 1.89
C LEU A 27 -7.28 3.60 3.27
N PRO A 28 -7.35 2.29 3.53
CA PRO A 28 -6.93 1.75 4.82
C PRO A 28 -5.41 1.87 5.05
N ILE A 29 -4.60 1.71 4.00
CA ILE A 29 -3.13 1.86 4.08
C ILE A 29 -2.72 3.28 4.49
N ALA A 30 -3.50 4.30 4.12
CA ALA A 30 -3.21 5.69 4.47
C ALA A 30 -3.24 5.99 5.99
N VAL A 31 -3.77 5.07 6.81
CA VAL A 31 -3.77 5.18 8.27
C VAL A 31 -2.44 4.74 8.90
N LEU A 32 -1.67 3.89 8.20
CA LEU A 32 -0.44 3.29 8.72
C LEU A 32 0.65 4.31 9.13
N PRO A 33 0.90 5.43 8.42
CA PRO A 33 1.85 6.43 8.90
C PRO A 33 1.50 6.95 10.30
N ALA A 34 0.22 7.23 10.55
CA ALA A 34 -0.23 7.70 11.85
C ALA A 34 -0.08 6.61 12.91
N ALA A 35 -0.46 5.36 12.60
CA ALA A 35 -0.31 4.21 13.48
C ALA A 35 1.17 4.01 13.89
N GLY A 36 2.06 3.96 12.91
CA GLY A 36 3.48 3.75 13.14
C GLY A 36 4.15 4.91 13.87
N LEU A 37 3.84 6.17 13.51
CA LEU A 37 4.38 7.34 14.20
C LEU A 37 4.00 7.34 15.69
N LEU A 38 2.71 7.15 15.99
CA LEU A 38 2.22 7.11 17.37
C LEU A 38 2.84 5.95 18.14
N LEU A 39 2.82 4.74 17.57
CA LEU A 39 3.37 3.54 18.20
C LEU A 39 4.86 3.71 18.51
N ARG A 40 5.61 4.19 17.51
CA ARG A 40 7.06 4.23 17.57
C ARG A 40 7.56 5.31 18.52
N LEU A 41 6.99 6.52 18.48
CA LEU A 41 7.37 7.60 19.38
C LEU A 41 7.23 7.21 20.86
N GLY A 42 6.29 6.33 21.18
CA GLY A 42 6.07 5.86 22.55
C GLY A 42 7.05 4.81 23.08
N GLN A 43 7.97 4.28 22.25
CA GLN A 43 8.90 3.22 22.65
C GLN A 43 10.04 3.72 23.55
N ASP A 44 10.65 2.79 24.29
CA ASP A 44 11.67 3.08 25.31
C ASP A 44 12.97 3.70 24.75
N ASP A 45 13.34 3.36 23.52
CA ASP A 45 14.50 3.96 22.85
C ASP A 45 14.19 5.34 22.23
N LEU A 46 12.96 5.84 22.38
CA LEU A 46 12.51 7.19 22.00
C LEU A 46 11.95 7.93 23.23
N LEU A 47 10.68 8.37 23.21
CA LEU A 47 10.12 9.17 24.30
C LEU A 47 9.87 8.34 25.56
N GLY A 48 9.69 7.02 25.43
CA GLY A 48 9.41 6.11 26.55
C GLY A 48 10.57 6.00 27.54
N GLY A 49 11.81 6.18 27.07
CA GLY A 49 13.01 6.16 27.92
C GLY A 49 13.27 7.45 28.69
N VAL A 50 12.56 8.53 28.36
CA VAL A 50 12.65 9.79 29.10
C VAL A 50 11.66 9.72 30.27
N GLU A 51 12.17 9.61 31.50
CA GLU A 51 11.33 9.41 32.70
C GLU A 51 10.17 10.40 32.82
N ALA A 52 10.41 11.68 32.50
CA ALA A 52 9.37 12.72 32.53
C ALA A 52 8.27 12.56 31.45
N LEU A 53 8.55 11.82 30.37
CA LEU A 53 7.65 11.59 29.24
C LEU A 53 7.10 10.15 29.20
N LYS A 54 7.46 9.28 30.14
CA LYS A 54 7.10 7.86 30.12
C LYS A 54 5.59 7.62 30.02
N GLN A 55 4.79 8.34 30.82
CA GLN A 55 3.33 8.21 30.78
C GLN A 55 2.73 8.76 29.46
N PRO A 56 3.07 9.99 28.99
CA PRO A 56 2.69 10.44 27.66
C PRO A 56 3.11 9.50 26.53
N ALA A 57 4.32 8.95 26.59
CA ALA A 57 4.87 8.01 25.62
C ALA A 57 4.05 6.70 25.59
N ALA A 58 3.68 6.15 26.75
CA ALA A 58 2.81 5.00 26.83
C ALA A 58 1.42 5.26 26.20
N VAL A 59 0.88 6.48 26.35
CA VAL A 59 -0.37 6.88 25.69
C VAL A 59 -0.21 6.90 24.17
N LEU A 60 0.91 7.42 23.65
CA LEU A 60 1.21 7.41 22.22
C LEU A 60 1.35 5.96 21.69
N ALA A 61 2.12 5.13 22.40
CA ALA A 61 2.30 3.72 22.07
C ALA A 61 0.97 2.98 22.00
N ALA A 62 0.11 3.15 23.01
CA ALA A 62 -1.20 2.53 23.06
C ALA A 62 -2.12 3.01 21.93
N ALA A 63 -2.13 4.32 21.63
CA ALA A 63 -2.94 4.88 20.55
C ALA A 63 -2.52 4.36 19.16
N GLY A 64 -1.21 4.24 18.92
CA GLY A 64 -0.68 3.65 17.69
C GLY A 64 -0.93 2.15 17.60
N GLY A 65 -0.70 1.43 18.70
CA GLY A 65 -0.95 -0.02 18.82
C GLY A 65 -2.41 -0.38 18.51
N ALA A 66 -3.37 0.39 19.02
CA ALA A 66 -4.79 0.17 18.75
C ALA A 66 -5.15 0.21 17.24
N LEU A 67 -4.42 0.97 16.42
CA LEU A 67 -4.62 0.99 14.97
C LEU A 67 -4.09 -0.29 14.30
N PHE A 68 -2.99 -0.85 14.80
CA PHE A 68 -2.46 -2.15 14.34
C PHE A 68 -3.35 -3.31 14.80
N ASP A 69 -3.82 -3.30 16.05
CA ASP A 69 -4.69 -4.33 16.62
C ASP A 69 -6.02 -4.45 15.88
N HIS A 70 -6.50 -3.34 15.31
CA HIS A 70 -7.75 -3.27 14.55
C HIS A 70 -7.55 -3.14 13.03
N LEU A 71 -6.35 -3.43 12.53
CA LEU A 71 -6.03 -3.28 11.11
C LEU A 71 -6.99 -4.05 10.18
N PRO A 72 -7.39 -5.31 10.46
CA PRO A 72 -8.37 -6.01 9.63
C PRO A 72 -9.71 -5.28 9.51
N MET A 73 -10.18 -4.67 10.61
CA MET A 73 -11.42 -3.88 10.62
C MET A 73 -11.27 -2.61 9.79
N ILE A 74 -10.15 -1.89 9.94
CA ILE A 74 -9.83 -0.70 9.13
C ILE A 74 -9.84 -1.07 7.63
N PHE A 75 -9.25 -2.21 7.27
CA PHE A 75 -9.30 -2.73 5.89
C PHE A 75 -10.72 -3.08 5.44
N ALA A 76 -11.56 -3.68 6.29
CA ALA A 76 -12.95 -3.94 5.93
C ALA A 76 -13.71 -2.67 5.52
N LEU A 77 -13.59 -1.60 6.33
CA LEU A 77 -14.22 -0.32 6.03
C LEU A 77 -13.62 0.32 4.77
N GLY A 78 -12.29 0.36 4.70
CA GLY A 78 -11.56 0.97 3.59
C GLY A 78 -11.87 0.31 2.24
N ILE A 79 -11.87 -1.02 2.21
CA ILE A 79 -12.22 -1.80 1.02
C ILE A 79 -13.67 -1.61 0.64
N ALA A 80 -14.59 -1.59 1.61
CA ALA A 80 -16.00 -1.40 1.30
C ALA A 80 -16.28 -0.03 0.63
N ILE A 81 -15.66 1.03 1.17
CA ILE A 81 -15.75 2.39 0.62
C ILE A 81 -15.09 2.45 -0.76
N GLY A 82 -13.85 1.97 -0.89
CA GLY A 82 -13.10 2.04 -2.14
C GLY A 82 -13.64 1.14 -3.25
N TRP A 83 -14.27 0.01 -2.89
CA TRP A 83 -14.88 -0.90 -3.84
C TRP A 83 -16.29 -0.51 -4.24
N ALA A 84 -17.04 0.26 -3.44
CA ALA A 84 -18.39 0.65 -3.84
C ALA A 84 -18.36 1.65 -5.03
N ARG A 85 -19.21 1.48 -6.04
CA ARG A 85 -19.27 2.43 -7.19
C ARG A 85 -19.70 3.82 -6.75
N ARG A 86 -20.56 3.85 -5.74
CA ARG A 86 -20.96 5.00 -4.94
C ARG A 86 -20.95 4.47 -3.52
N SER A 87 -20.25 5.13 -2.61
CA SER A 87 -20.22 4.77 -1.20
C SER A 87 -20.88 5.88 -0.40
N ASP A 88 -21.51 5.52 0.70
CA ASP A 88 -21.88 6.45 1.76
C ASP A 88 -21.60 5.81 3.12
N GLY A 89 -21.94 6.52 4.21
CA GLY A 89 -21.70 6.01 5.57
C GLY A 89 -22.34 4.64 5.85
N SER A 90 -23.42 4.26 5.15
CA SER A 90 -24.05 2.94 5.32
C SER A 90 -23.22 1.80 4.72
N THR A 91 -22.39 2.08 3.70
CA THR A 91 -21.45 1.09 3.14
C THR A 91 -20.38 0.72 4.17
N ALA A 92 -19.82 1.73 4.85
CA ALA A 92 -18.83 1.52 5.91
C ALA A 92 -19.44 0.81 7.13
N LEU A 93 -20.64 1.22 7.55
CA LEU A 93 -21.36 0.56 8.64
C LEU A 93 -21.65 -0.91 8.34
N ALA A 94 -22.06 -1.24 7.11
CA ALA A 94 -22.29 -2.61 6.71
C ALA A 94 -21.01 -3.46 6.78
N ALA A 95 -19.86 -2.90 6.40
CA ALA A 95 -18.57 -3.57 6.49
C ALA A 95 -18.13 -3.81 7.94
N LEU A 96 -18.31 -2.82 8.81
CA LEU A 96 -18.06 -2.96 10.24
C LEU A 96 -18.90 -4.09 10.85
N VAL A 97 -20.21 -4.07 10.60
CA VAL A 97 -21.12 -5.13 11.09
C VAL A 97 -20.71 -6.50 10.54
N GLY A 98 -20.39 -6.59 9.25
CA GLY A 98 -19.92 -7.82 8.62
C GLY A 98 -18.64 -8.38 9.26
N TYR A 99 -17.67 -7.50 9.52
CA TYR A 99 -16.42 -7.88 10.17
C TYR A 99 -16.64 -8.36 11.61
N LEU A 100 -17.42 -7.62 12.42
CA LEU A 100 -17.71 -8.01 13.81
C LEU A 100 -18.45 -9.35 13.91
N VAL A 101 -19.35 -9.64 12.97
CA VAL A 101 -20.02 -10.95 12.91
C VAL A 101 -19.03 -12.05 12.55
N MET A 102 -18.15 -11.81 11.57
CA MET A 102 -17.11 -12.77 11.21
C MET A 102 -16.17 -13.07 12.38
N ASP A 103 -15.71 -12.03 13.08
CA ASP A 103 -14.85 -12.13 14.26
C ASP A 103 -15.51 -12.94 15.40
N GLY A 104 -16.81 -12.69 15.66
CA GLY A 104 -17.58 -13.48 16.62
C GLY A 104 -17.71 -14.95 16.23
N VAL A 105 -17.90 -15.25 14.94
CA VAL A 105 -17.95 -16.64 14.43
C VAL A 105 -16.59 -17.32 14.54
N PHE A 106 -15.51 -16.63 14.21
CA PHE A 106 -14.15 -17.13 14.38
C PHE A 106 -13.87 -17.46 15.84
N THR A 107 -14.17 -16.54 16.75
CA THR A 107 -14.04 -16.76 18.20
C THR A 107 -14.83 -17.98 18.67
N ALA A 108 -16.09 -18.11 18.25
CA ALA A 108 -16.95 -19.22 18.66
C ALA A 108 -16.48 -20.59 18.12
N LEU A 109 -15.91 -20.63 16.92
CA LEU A 109 -15.47 -21.88 16.27
C LEU A 109 -14.01 -22.25 16.56
N SER A 110 -13.19 -21.31 17.05
CA SER A 110 -11.78 -21.53 17.40
C SER A 110 -11.57 -22.73 18.34
N PRO A 111 -12.22 -22.83 19.51
CA PRO A 111 -12.00 -23.98 20.41
C PRO A 111 -12.49 -25.31 19.82
N VAL A 112 -13.41 -25.28 18.85
CA VAL A 112 -13.95 -26.47 18.20
C VAL A 112 -13.02 -26.98 17.11
N LEU A 113 -12.44 -26.07 16.32
CA LEU A 113 -11.65 -26.41 15.13
C LEU A 113 -10.13 -26.40 15.38
N LEU A 114 -9.68 -25.74 16.45
CA LEU A 114 -8.29 -25.70 16.90
C LEU A 114 -8.16 -26.24 18.34
N PRO A 115 -8.68 -27.43 18.65
CA PRO A 115 -8.73 -27.93 20.02
C PRO A 115 -7.32 -28.11 20.59
N GLY A 116 -7.06 -27.48 21.73
CA GLY A 116 -5.77 -27.58 22.44
C GLY A 116 -4.60 -26.88 21.76
N VAL A 117 -4.85 -26.12 20.69
CA VAL A 117 -3.85 -25.22 20.09
C VAL A 117 -3.81 -23.95 20.91
N LEU A 118 -2.64 -23.63 21.46
CA LEU A 118 -2.44 -22.42 22.25
C LEU A 118 -1.68 -21.37 21.43
N ASP A 119 -1.99 -20.11 21.67
CA ASP A 119 -1.23 -18.99 21.17
C ASP A 119 0.07 -18.79 21.98
N SER A 120 0.82 -17.74 21.64
CA SER A 120 2.08 -17.40 22.31
C SER A 120 1.95 -17.02 23.78
N LYS A 121 0.73 -16.68 24.24
CA LYS A 121 0.43 -16.36 25.64
C LYS A 121 -0.04 -17.60 26.41
N GLY A 122 -0.14 -18.75 25.75
CA GLY A 122 -0.69 -19.97 26.33
C GLY A 122 -2.22 -19.95 26.42
N GLU A 123 -2.89 -19.03 25.74
CA GLU A 123 -4.34 -18.96 25.64
C GLU A 123 -4.84 -19.74 24.42
N GLN A 124 -6.14 -20.07 24.36
CA GLN A 124 -6.71 -20.78 23.21
C GLN A 124 -6.49 -19.98 21.93
N ALA A 125 -5.77 -20.56 20.96
CA ALA A 125 -5.52 -19.93 19.67
C ALA A 125 -6.84 -19.62 18.96
N THR A 126 -6.90 -18.45 18.34
CA THR A 126 -8.07 -17.98 17.60
C THR A 126 -7.88 -18.18 16.10
N ILE A 127 -8.99 -18.40 15.40
CA ILE A 127 -9.05 -18.36 13.94
C ILE A 127 -8.85 -16.91 13.52
N ASP A 128 -7.70 -16.61 12.92
CA ASP A 128 -7.39 -15.27 12.46
C ASP A 128 -6.85 -15.24 11.03
N PHE A 129 -7.64 -14.65 10.12
CA PHE A 129 -7.23 -14.39 8.74
C PHE A 129 -6.58 -13.01 8.56
N GLY A 130 -6.41 -12.24 9.64
CA GLY A 130 -5.86 -10.90 9.65
C GLY A 130 -6.54 -10.00 8.63
N VAL A 131 -5.72 -9.20 7.94
CA VAL A 131 -6.18 -8.24 6.91
C VAL A 131 -6.99 -8.91 5.80
N LEU A 132 -6.77 -10.20 5.50
CA LEU A 132 -7.55 -10.92 4.48
C LEU A 132 -9.01 -11.07 4.89
N GLY A 133 -9.30 -11.37 6.16
CA GLY A 133 -10.66 -11.39 6.68
C GLY A 133 -11.34 -10.03 6.52
N GLY A 134 -10.60 -8.96 6.80
CA GLY A 134 -11.02 -7.58 6.56
C GLY A 134 -11.42 -7.33 5.10
N ILE A 135 -10.55 -7.69 4.15
CA ILE A 135 -10.81 -7.55 2.71
C ILE A 135 -12.08 -8.31 2.30
N VAL A 136 -12.26 -9.54 2.77
CA VAL A 136 -13.47 -10.34 2.48
C VAL A 136 -14.73 -9.64 2.99
N ALA A 137 -14.74 -9.23 4.26
CA ALA A 137 -15.87 -8.52 4.86
C ALA A 137 -16.21 -7.23 4.08
N GLY A 138 -15.19 -6.45 3.71
CA GLY A 138 -15.34 -5.21 2.96
C GLY A 138 -15.92 -5.43 1.55
N LEU A 139 -15.42 -6.45 0.82
CA LEU A 139 -15.91 -6.79 -0.51
C LEU A 139 -17.36 -7.27 -0.46
N VAL A 140 -17.71 -8.16 0.47
CA VAL A 140 -19.09 -8.65 0.64
C VAL A 140 -20.03 -7.48 0.94
N ALA A 141 -19.66 -6.61 1.89
CA ALA A 141 -20.45 -5.43 2.22
C ALA A 141 -20.66 -4.51 1.02
N ALA A 142 -19.62 -4.23 0.24
CA ALA A 142 -19.73 -3.38 -0.94
C ALA A 142 -20.58 -4.00 -2.06
N LEU A 143 -20.49 -5.32 -2.27
CA LEU A 143 -21.30 -6.04 -3.26
C LEU A 143 -22.78 -6.05 -2.86
N LEU A 144 -23.07 -6.34 -1.60
CA LEU A 144 -24.44 -6.30 -1.07
C LEU A 144 -25.01 -4.88 -1.10
N TRP A 145 -24.22 -3.88 -0.75
CA TRP A 145 -24.64 -2.48 -0.85
C TRP A 145 -25.02 -2.12 -2.28
N GLN A 146 -24.15 -2.41 -3.26
CA GLN A 146 -24.41 -2.10 -4.68
C GLN A 146 -25.71 -2.72 -5.17
N ARG A 147 -26.02 -3.94 -4.70
CA ARG A 147 -27.22 -4.68 -5.11
C ARG A 147 -28.49 -4.25 -4.39
N PHE A 148 -28.43 -4.02 -3.07
CA PHE A 148 -29.62 -3.94 -2.21
C PHE A 148 -29.89 -2.57 -1.59
N HIS A 149 -29.02 -1.57 -1.77
CA HIS A 149 -29.19 -0.24 -1.14
C HIS A 149 -30.47 0.52 -1.54
N ARG A 150 -31.21 0.07 -2.56
CA ARG A 150 -32.49 0.65 -3.02
C ARG A 150 -33.66 -0.33 -2.95
N THR A 151 -33.46 -1.50 -2.35
CA THR A 151 -34.50 -2.53 -2.26
C THR A 151 -35.61 -2.10 -1.33
N THR A 152 -36.86 -2.33 -1.76
CA THR A 152 -38.07 -2.12 -0.97
C THR A 152 -38.63 -3.46 -0.50
N LEU A 153 -39.03 -3.51 0.77
CA LEU A 153 -39.62 -4.64 1.45
C LEU A 153 -41.13 -4.41 1.68
N PRO A 154 -41.89 -5.46 2.02
CA PRO A 154 -43.28 -5.32 2.43
C PRO A 154 -43.46 -4.34 3.60
N THR A 155 -44.64 -3.73 3.72
CA THR A 155 -44.92 -2.62 4.64
C THR A 155 -44.52 -2.90 6.09
N PHE A 156 -44.72 -4.12 6.59
CA PHE A 156 -44.36 -4.50 7.96
C PHE A 156 -42.83 -4.55 8.21
N LEU A 157 -42.01 -4.66 7.17
CA LEU A 157 -40.54 -4.56 7.22
C LEU A 157 -40.02 -3.23 6.69
N GLY A 158 -40.89 -2.25 6.47
CA GLY A 158 -40.53 -0.98 5.81
C GLY A 158 -39.41 -0.20 6.50
N PHE A 159 -39.22 -0.40 7.81
CA PHE A 159 -38.10 0.18 8.56
C PHE A 159 -36.72 -0.22 8.01
N PHE A 160 -36.60 -1.44 7.47
CA PHE A 160 -35.35 -1.99 6.96
C PHE A 160 -35.11 -1.65 5.48
N ASN A 161 -35.92 -0.80 4.85
CA ASN A 161 -35.78 -0.51 3.42
C ASN A 161 -34.43 0.11 3.03
N GLY A 162 -34.01 -0.20 1.81
CA GLY A 162 -32.87 0.39 1.14
C GLY A 162 -31.56 0.17 1.90
N ARG A 163 -30.88 1.27 2.24
CA ARG A 163 -29.55 1.24 2.88
C ARG A 163 -29.53 0.56 4.25
N ARG A 164 -30.66 0.55 4.96
CA ARG A 164 -30.80 -0.10 6.28
C ARG A 164 -30.83 -1.62 6.19
N LEU A 165 -31.22 -2.16 5.03
CA LEU A 165 -31.21 -3.61 4.76
C LEU A 165 -29.78 -4.15 4.67
N VAL A 166 -28.86 -3.34 4.15
CA VAL A 166 -27.54 -3.80 3.75
C VAL A 166 -26.75 -4.36 4.94
N PRO A 167 -26.61 -3.68 6.10
CA PRO A 167 -25.91 -4.27 7.25
C PRO A 167 -26.50 -5.61 7.72
N ILE A 168 -27.81 -5.79 7.63
CA ILE A 168 -28.50 -7.04 8.02
C ILE A 168 -28.13 -8.18 7.06
N LEU A 169 -28.20 -7.92 5.76
CA LEU A 169 -27.78 -8.89 4.76
C LEU A 169 -26.29 -9.23 4.88
N THR A 170 -25.46 -8.22 5.17
CA THR A 170 -24.02 -8.45 5.39
C THR A 170 -23.79 -9.30 6.62
N ALA A 171 -24.46 -9.04 7.75
CA ALA A 171 -24.35 -9.87 8.95
C ALA A 171 -24.66 -11.35 8.67
N VAL A 172 -25.81 -11.63 8.05
CA VAL A 172 -26.22 -13.01 7.73
C VAL A 172 -25.24 -13.66 6.74
N SER A 173 -24.83 -12.92 5.70
CA SER A 173 -23.88 -13.43 4.71
C SER A 173 -22.52 -13.73 5.33
N MET A 174 -22.01 -12.84 6.19
CA MET A 174 -20.73 -13.00 6.86
C MET A 174 -20.76 -14.11 7.90
N MET A 175 -21.89 -14.36 8.57
CA MET A 175 -22.02 -15.52 9.45
C MET A 175 -21.79 -16.83 8.69
N VAL A 176 -22.41 -16.97 7.51
CA VAL A 176 -22.25 -18.15 6.65
C VAL A 176 -20.82 -18.25 6.09
N ILE A 177 -20.30 -17.14 5.54
CA ILE A 177 -18.96 -17.08 4.96
C ILE A 177 -17.89 -17.39 6.01
N ALA A 178 -17.98 -16.77 7.19
CA ALA A 178 -17.05 -17.00 8.29
C ALA A 178 -17.10 -18.45 8.77
N SER A 179 -18.29 -19.05 8.88
CA SER A 179 -18.41 -20.47 9.25
C SER A 179 -17.68 -21.38 8.26
N VAL A 180 -17.78 -21.10 6.96
CA VAL A 180 -17.05 -21.85 5.92
C VAL A 180 -15.54 -21.59 5.99
N LEU A 181 -15.12 -20.32 6.15
CA LEU A 181 -13.71 -19.96 6.27
C LEU A 181 -13.06 -20.62 7.49
N SER A 182 -13.76 -20.71 8.62
CA SER A 182 -13.29 -21.39 9.82
C SER A 182 -12.93 -22.85 9.55
N LEU A 183 -13.71 -23.57 8.74
CA LEU A 183 -13.43 -24.96 8.38
C LEU A 183 -12.16 -25.12 7.52
N VAL A 184 -11.85 -24.10 6.71
CA VAL A 184 -10.67 -24.09 5.83
C VAL A 184 -9.43 -23.55 6.56
N TYR A 185 -9.62 -22.87 7.69
CA TYR A 185 -8.55 -22.16 8.40
C TYR A 185 -7.33 -23.02 8.75
N PRO A 186 -7.45 -24.26 9.28
CA PRO A 186 -6.26 -25.04 9.62
C PRO A 186 -5.35 -25.29 8.40
N VAL A 187 -5.93 -25.53 7.23
CA VAL A 187 -5.18 -25.72 5.97
C VAL A 187 -4.59 -24.40 5.50
N PHE A 188 -5.37 -23.31 5.58
CA PHE A 188 -4.89 -21.97 5.25
C PHE A 188 -3.68 -21.58 6.12
N ASN A 189 -3.79 -21.76 7.44
CA ASN A 189 -2.74 -21.44 8.39
C ASN A 189 -1.48 -22.27 8.13
N ALA A 190 -1.62 -23.59 7.94
CA ALA A 190 -0.48 -24.45 7.59
C ALA A 190 0.19 -24.02 6.27
N GLY A 191 -0.58 -23.63 5.26
CA GLY A 191 -0.06 -23.08 4.01
C GLY A 191 0.68 -21.76 4.20
N LEU A 192 0.15 -20.87 5.04
CA LEU A 192 0.75 -19.59 5.36
C LEU A 192 2.06 -19.75 6.16
N THR A 193 2.08 -20.63 7.16
CA THR A 193 3.29 -21.00 7.89
C THR A 193 4.33 -21.63 6.96
N GLY A 194 3.92 -22.55 6.07
CA GLY A 194 4.82 -23.15 5.09
C GLY A 194 5.41 -22.13 4.12
N LEU A 195 4.59 -21.19 3.63
CA LEU A 195 5.06 -20.07 2.82
C LEU A 195 6.02 -19.16 3.60
N GLY A 196 5.71 -18.86 4.86
CA GLY A 196 6.57 -18.09 5.75
C GLY A 196 7.94 -18.73 5.96
N ASN A 197 7.97 -20.03 6.22
CA ASN A 197 9.21 -20.80 6.38
C ASN A 197 10.02 -20.83 5.08
N ALA A 198 9.37 -21.13 3.94
CA ALA A 198 10.04 -21.18 2.64
C ALA A 198 10.65 -19.83 2.25
N VAL A 199 9.96 -18.74 2.57
CA VAL A 199 10.44 -17.37 2.41
C VAL A 199 11.61 -17.08 3.35
N GLY A 200 11.49 -17.43 4.64
CA GLY A 200 12.52 -17.19 5.64
C GLY A 200 13.83 -17.91 5.32
N GLU A 201 13.75 -19.17 4.89
CA GLU A 201 14.89 -19.97 4.43
C GLU A 201 15.57 -19.37 3.17
N ASN A 202 14.83 -18.58 2.40
CA ASN A 202 15.31 -17.99 1.15
C ASN A 202 15.25 -16.46 1.17
N ALA A 203 15.44 -15.82 2.33
CA ALA A 203 15.23 -14.37 2.52
C ALA A 203 15.91 -13.49 1.45
N VAL A 204 17.11 -13.87 0.99
CA VAL A 204 17.85 -13.18 -0.08
C VAL A 204 17.08 -13.22 -1.40
N VAL A 205 16.75 -14.42 -1.89
CA VAL A 205 16.06 -14.59 -3.19
C VAL A 205 14.61 -14.14 -3.08
N GLY A 206 13.93 -14.49 -1.99
CA GLY A 206 12.55 -14.10 -1.71
C GLY A 206 12.38 -12.60 -1.65
N GLY A 207 13.23 -11.90 -0.89
CA GLY A 207 13.25 -10.43 -0.85
C GLY A 207 13.54 -9.83 -2.22
N GLY A 208 14.50 -10.37 -2.97
CA GLY A 208 14.84 -9.87 -4.29
C GLY A 208 13.71 -10.02 -5.32
N VAL A 209 13.09 -11.21 -5.37
CA VAL A 209 11.92 -11.46 -6.24
C VAL A 209 10.75 -10.57 -5.84
N PHE A 210 10.49 -10.44 -4.54
CA PHE A 210 9.45 -9.55 -4.04
C PHE A 210 9.69 -8.10 -4.48
N GLY A 211 10.89 -7.56 -4.31
CA GLY A 211 11.23 -6.19 -4.73
C GLY A 211 11.02 -5.97 -6.23
N LEU A 212 11.44 -6.93 -7.05
CA LEU A 212 11.23 -6.89 -8.50
C LEU A 212 9.74 -6.89 -8.86
N VAL A 213 8.98 -7.87 -8.36
CA VAL A 213 7.55 -8.02 -8.66
C VAL A 213 6.75 -6.84 -8.13
N ASN A 214 7.09 -6.34 -6.94
CA ASN A 214 6.49 -5.16 -6.34
C ASN A 214 6.57 -3.96 -7.29
N ARG A 215 7.77 -3.66 -7.80
CA ARG A 215 7.93 -2.57 -8.77
C ARG A 215 7.21 -2.86 -10.07
N LEU A 216 7.29 -4.06 -10.63
CA LEU A 216 6.56 -4.37 -11.88
C LEU A 216 5.04 -4.18 -11.77
N LEU A 217 4.46 -4.41 -10.59
CA LEU A 217 3.04 -4.27 -10.31
C LEU A 217 2.60 -2.86 -9.90
N LEU A 218 3.54 -1.95 -9.62
CA LEU A 218 3.23 -0.60 -9.17
C LEU A 218 2.42 0.25 -10.16
N PRO A 219 2.69 0.27 -11.48
CA PRO A 219 1.98 1.15 -12.43
C PRO A 219 0.50 0.80 -12.58
N VAL A 220 0.13 -0.42 -12.20
CA VAL A 220 -1.24 -0.93 -12.21
C VAL A 220 -1.85 -0.99 -10.81
N GLY A 221 -1.14 -0.52 -9.78
CA GLY A 221 -1.59 -0.50 -8.38
C GLY A 221 -1.72 -1.88 -7.74
N LEU A 222 -1.25 -2.95 -8.40
CA LEU A 222 -1.39 -4.33 -7.90
C LEU A 222 -0.34 -4.69 -6.85
N HIS A 223 0.69 -3.85 -6.70
CA HIS A 223 1.72 -4.02 -5.67
C HIS A 223 1.13 -4.01 -4.25
N HIS A 224 0.05 -3.25 -4.00
CA HIS A 224 -0.65 -3.27 -2.71
C HIS A 224 -1.22 -4.66 -2.34
N ILE A 225 -1.56 -5.49 -3.33
CA ILE A 225 -2.09 -6.84 -3.09
C ILE A 225 -0.98 -7.72 -2.53
N ILE A 226 0.19 -7.76 -3.18
CA ILE A 226 1.31 -8.57 -2.70
C ILE A 226 1.86 -8.03 -1.38
N ASN A 227 1.86 -6.70 -1.20
CA ASN A 227 2.25 -6.07 0.06
C ASN A 227 1.33 -6.51 1.20
N SER A 228 0.02 -6.56 0.94
CA SER A 228 -0.94 -6.97 1.98
C SER A 228 -0.69 -8.39 2.46
N VAL A 229 -0.26 -9.29 1.57
CA VAL A 229 0.10 -10.66 1.95
C VAL A 229 1.41 -10.67 2.72
N VAL A 230 2.46 -10.06 2.16
CA VAL A 230 3.80 -10.16 2.71
C VAL A 230 3.96 -9.39 4.03
N TRP A 231 3.43 -8.17 4.10
CA TRP A 231 3.59 -7.31 5.27
C TRP A 231 2.63 -7.63 6.41
N PHE A 232 1.48 -8.26 6.15
CA PHE A 232 0.47 -8.53 7.19
C PHE A 232 0.14 -10.01 7.43
N LEU A 233 0.61 -10.94 6.59
CA LEU A 233 0.28 -12.37 6.75
C LEU A 233 1.53 -13.27 6.79
N VAL A 234 2.58 -12.96 6.02
CA VAL A 234 3.72 -13.88 5.89
C VAL A 234 4.62 -13.87 7.13
N GLY A 235 4.88 -15.06 7.66
CA GLY A 235 5.73 -15.31 8.82
C GLY A 235 4.96 -15.26 10.14
N ASP A 236 5.58 -15.78 11.18
CA ASP A 236 5.07 -15.81 12.54
C ASP A 236 6.16 -15.36 13.51
N PHE A 237 5.79 -14.51 14.46
CA PHE A 237 6.60 -14.19 15.62
C PHE A 237 5.70 -14.14 16.84
N ASN A 238 5.65 -15.23 17.61
CA ASN A 238 4.80 -15.31 18.80
C ASN A 238 3.33 -14.98 18.48
N GLY A 239 2.78 -15.54 17.38
CA GLY A 239 1.40 -15.27 16.96
C GLY A 239 1.18 -13.92 16.26
N VAL A 240 2.23 -13.11 16.08
CA VAL A 240 2.16 -11.89 15.25
C VAL A 240 2.56 -12.24 13.82
N HIS A 241 1.65 -11.99 12.87
CA HIS A 241 1.85 -12.32 11.45
C HIS A 241 2.18 -11.10 10.60
N GLY A 242 2.98 -11.34 9.54
CA GLY A 242 3.36 -10.33 8.56
C GLY A 242 4.66 -9.61 8.90
N ASP A 243 5.50 -9.40 7.88
CA ASP A 243 6.84 -8.83 8.03
C ASP A 243 6.84 -7.46 8.74
N LEU A 244 5.84 -6.62 8.47
CA LEU A 244 5.70 -5.30 9.08
C LEU A 244 5.31 -5.42 10.55
N SER A 245 4.25 -6.18 10.86
CA SER A 245 3.77 -6.34 12.23
C SER A 245 4.81 -7.02 13.11
N ARG A 246 5.51 -8.03 12.58
CA ARG A 246 6.60 -8.73 13.26
C ARG A 246 7.76 -7.80 13.61
N PHE A 247 8.17 -6.92 12.68
CA PHE A 247 9.22 -5.93 12.95
C PHE A 247 8.84 -5.02 14.13
N PHE A 248 7.63 -4.47 14.14
CA PHE A 248 7.18 -3.60 15.24
C PHE A 248 6.94 -4.37 16.55
N ALA A 249 6.66 -5.67 16.49
CA ALA A 249 6.63 -6.56 17.65
C ALA A 249 8.03 -6.94 18.18
N GLY A 250 9.11 -6.51 17.51
CA GLY A 250 10.48 -6.73 17.96
C GLY A 250 11.15 -8.00 17.42
N ASP A 251 10.62 -8.60 16.34
CA ASP A 251 11.26 -9.73 15.68
C ASP A 251 12.57 -9.30 14.98
N PRO A 252 13.74 -9.80 15.40
CA PRO A 252 15.03 -9.42 14.82
C PRO A 252 15.24 -9.94 13.38
N THR A 253 14.41 -10.88 12.92
CA THR A 253 14.46 -11.48 11.58
C THR A 253 13.46 -10.84 10.59
N ALA A 254 12.61 -9.95 11.08
CA ALA A 254 11.63 -9.25 10.28
C ALA A 254 12.23 -8.01 9.57
N GLY A 255 11.58 -7.56 8.50
CA GLY A 255 12.09 -6.50 7.62
C GLY A 255 12.72 -7.04 6.33
N THR A 256 12.65 -8.35 6.11
CA THR A 256 13.15 -9.05 4.90
C THR A 256 12.54 -8.48 3.62
N PHE A 257 11.29 -8.01 3.68
CA PHE A 257 10.55 -7.45 2.55
C PHE A 257 10.35 -5.94 2.65
N MET A 258 11.12 -5.29 3.50
CA MET A 258 10.99 -3.87 3.79
C MET A 258 12.31 -3.13 3.59
N THR A 259 13.39 -3.67 4.16
CA THR A 259 14.69 -3.01 4.28
C THR A 259 15.25 -2.49 2.96
N GLY A 260 15.14 -3.29 1.89
CA GLY A 260 15.75 -2.95 0.60
C GLY A 260 15.09 -1.79 -0.13
N PHE A 261 13.95 -1.28 0.35
CA PHE A 261 13.36 -0.05 -0.19
C PHE A 261 14.09 1.21 0.28
N PHE A 262 14.72 1.22 1.46
CA PHE A 262 15.42 2.41 1.97
C PHE A 262 16.55 2.90 1.03
N PRO A 263 17.48 2.04 0.55
CA PRO A 263 18.49 2.45 -0.43
C PRO A 263 17.90 3.04 -1.71
N ILE A 264 16.73 2.54 -2.13
CA ILE A 264 16.08 2.97 -3.36
C ILE A 264 15.38 4.32 -3.17
N MET A 265 14.54 4.44 -2.14
CA MET A 265 13.64 5.57 -1.95
C MET A 265 14.41 6.81 -1.47
N MET A 266 15.41 6.61 -0.62
CA MET A 266 16.21 7.70 -0.06
C MET A 266 17.37 8.14 -0.97
N PHE A 267 17.87 7.28 -1.86
CA PHE A 267 19.10 7.60 -2.60
C PHE A 267 18.97 7.36 -4.10
N ALA A 268 18.58 6.16 -4.51
CA ALA A 268 18.53 5.78 -5.92
C ALA A 268 17.55 6.63 -6.74
N LEU A 269 16.32 6.81 -6.22
CA LEU A 269 15.27 7.58 -6.89
C LEU A 269 15.58 9.09 -6.93
N PRO A 270 16.05 9.74 -5.85
CA PRO A 270 16.59 11.10 -5.95
C PRO A 270 17.70 11.25 -6.99
N ALA A 271 18.60 10.27 -7.10
CA ALA A 271 19.65 10.26 -8.13
C ALA A 271 19.08 10.07 -9.55
N ALA A 272 18.03 9.26 -9.71
CA ALA A 272 17.29 9.11 -10.96
C ALA A 272 16.63 10.43 -11.39
N ALA A 273 16.00 11.14 -10.44
CA ALA A 273 15.40 12.44 -10.67
C ALA A 273 16.46 13.47 -11.11
N MET A 274 17.63 13.45 -10.48
CA MET A 274 18.78 14.27 -10.88
C MET A 274 19.27 13.92 -12.30
N ALA A 275 19.32 12.64 -12.65
CA ALA A 275 19.68 12.20 -14.00
C ALA A 275 18.67 12.71 -15.05
N ILE A 276 17.36 12.58 -14.78
CA ILE A 276 16.29 13.10 -15.66
C ILE A 276 16.42 14.61 -15.84
N TRP A 277 16.65 15.34 -14.74
CA TRP A 277 16.87 16.79 -14.78
C TRP A 277 18.07 17.16 -15.65
N HIS A 278 19.22 16.50 -15.47
CA HIS A 278 20.42 16.80 -16.25
C HIS A 278 20.31 16.42 -17.73
N GLU A 279 19.46 15.47 -18.09
CA GLU A 279 19.19 15.09 -19.48
C GLU A 279 18.06 15.87 -20.14
N ALA A 280 17.35 16.73 -19.41
CA ALA A 280 16.37 17.65 -19.99
C ALA A 280 17.03 18.65 -20.95
N ARG A 281 16.29 19.08 -21.99
CA ARG A 281 16.72 20.12 -22.92
C ARG A 281 17.04 21.42 -22.17
N PRO A 282 18.06 22.20 -22.58
CA PRO A 282 18.50 23.41 -21.85
C PRO A 282 17.35 24.36 -21.51
N GLU A 283 16.40 24.52 -22.42
CA GLU A 283 15.26 25.45 -22.33
C GLU A 283 14.23 24.98 -21.28
N ARG A 284 14.11 23.67 -21.07
CA ARG A 284 13.16 23.04 -20.13
C ARG A 284 13.79 22.68 -18.78
N ARG A 285 15.12 22.77 -18.67
CA ARG A 285 15.90 22.31 -17.51
C ARG A 285 15.49 22.97 -16.19
N LYS A 286 15.08 24.24 -16.21
CA LYS A 286 14.61 24.94 -15.00
C LYS A 286 13.30 24.37 -14.49
N VAL A 287 12.34 24.14 -15.39
CA VAL A 287 11.01 23.60 -15.05
C VAL A 287 11.13 22.14 -14.60
N VAL A 288 11.83 21.30 -15.38
CA VAL A 288 12.05 19.90 -15.02
C VAL A 288 12.81 19.78 -13.71
N GLY A 289 13.82 20.63 -13.48
CA GLY A 289 14.58 20.63 -12.23
C GLY A 289 13.69 20.87 -11.01
N GLY A 290 12.80 21.87 -11.07
CA GLY A 290 11.86 22.14 -9.98
C GLY A 290 10.94 20.94 -9.67
N ILE A 291 10.39 20.30 -10.71
CA ILE A 291 9.54 19.12 -10.56
C ILE A 291 10.34 17.94 -9.97
N MET A 292 11.50 17.64 -10.55
CA MET A 292 12.35 16.51 -10.15
C MET A 292 12.86 16.65 -8.72
N VAL A 293 13.24 17.86 -8.28
CA VAL A 293 13.62 18.11 -6.89
C VAL A 293 12.44 17.88 -5.94
N SER A 294 11.25 18.36 -6.29
CA SER A 294 10.06 18.19 -5.45
C SER A 294 9.71 16.71 -5.27
N VAL A 295 9.61 15.93 -6.36
CA VAL A 295 9.27 14.51 -6.27
C VAL A 295 10.39 13.66 -5.66
N ALA A 296 11.66 14.06 -5.87
CA ALA A 296 12.80 13.44 -5.20
C ALA A 296 12.76 13.65 -3.68
N LEU A 297 12.41 14.87 -3.23
CA LEU A 297 12.25 15.16 -1.81
C LEU A 297 11.08 14.38 -1.21
N THR A 298 9.97 14.24 -1.93
CA THR A 298 8.85 13.40 -1.52
C THR A 298 9.29 11.94 -1.32
N SER A 299 9.99 11.36 -2.29
CA SER A 299 10.57 10.01 -2.18
C SER A 299 11.55 9.90 -1.01
N PHE A 300 12.46 10.87 -0.86
CA PHE A 300 13.46 10.84 0.21
C PHE A 300 12.82 10.89 1.59
N VAL A 301 11.93 11.86 1.83
CA VAL A 301 11.37 12.13 3.16
C VAL A 301 10.33 11.09 3.56
N THR A 302 9.38 10.85 2.66
CA THR A 302 8.17 10.07 2.95
C THR A 302 8.24 8.65 2.41
N GLY A 303 9.12 8.39 1.44
CA GLY A 303 9.18 7.12 0.76
C GLY A 303 8.16 6.95 -0.38
N ILE A 304 7.27 7.92 -0.61
CA ILE A 304 6.31 7.89 -1.72
C ILE A 304 7.05 8.06 -3.05
N THR A 305 6.93 7.07 -3.93
CA THR A 305 7.72 7.01 -5.17
C THR A 305 6.88 7.28 -6.42
N GLU A 306 5.57 7.12 -6.34
CA GLU A 306 4.66 7.14 -7.48
C GLU A 306 4.77 8.43 -8.31
N PRO A 307 4.83 9.65 -7.74
CA PRO A 307 4.95 10.87 -8.54
C PRO A 307 6.21 10.90 -9.41
N LEU A 308 7.31 10.32 -8.93
CA LEU A 308 8.57 10.24 -9.67
C LEU A 308 8.57 9.09 -10.68
N GLU A 309 8.14 7.89 -10.27
CA GLU A 309 8.08 6.72 -11.15
C GLU A 309 7.11 6.95 -12.32
N TYR A 310 5.97 7.61 -12.08
CA TYR A 310 5.00 7.96 -13.11
C TYR A 310 5.54 8.97 -14.13
N ALA A 311 6.55 9.75 -13.76
CA ALA A 311 7.19 10.69 -14.67
C ALA A 311 7.97 10.00 -15.80
N PHE A 312 8.37 8.73 -15.64
CA PHE A 312 9.14 8.01 -16.66
C PHE A 312 8.60 6.63 -17.04
N VAL A 313 7.73 6.00 -16.25
CA VAL A 313 7.24 4.64 -16.55
C VAL A 313 6.53 4.52 -17.90
N TYR A 314 5.74 5.53 -18.28
CA TYR A 314 4.94 5.49 -19.52
C TYR A 314 5.70 5.97 -20.75
N VAL A 315 6.69 6.86 -20.56
CA VAL A 315 7.42 7.53 -21.64
C VAL A 315 8.83 6.97 -21.86
N ALA A 316 9.38 6.27 -20.86
CA ALA A 316 10.71 5.71 -20.83
C ALA A 316 10.73 4.36 -20.07
N TRP A 317 9.81 3.47 -20.43
CA TRP A 317 9.62 2.15 -19.79
C TRP A 317 10.90 1.31 -19.60
N PRO A 318 11.97 1.38 -20.43
CA PRO A 318 13.18 0.62 -20.15
C PRO A 318 13.87 1.05 -18.84
N LEU A 319 13.82 2.35 -18.49
CA LEU A 319 14.30 2.84 -17.19
C LEU A 319 13.50 2.23 -16.03
N TYR A 320 12.21 1.98 -16.26
CA TYR A 320 11.35 1.35 -15.27
C TYR A 320 11.70 -0.11 -15.01
N LEU A 321 11.99 -0.89 -16.05
CA LEU A 321 12.46 -2.27 -15.86
C LEU A 321 13.79 -2.32 -15.13
N ILE A 322 14.72 -1.43 -15.49
CA ILE A 322 16.00 -1.28 -14.78
C ILE A 322 15.75 -0.95 -13.31
N HIS A 323 14.88 0.03 -13.02
CA HIS A 323 14.51 0.39 -11.66
C HIS A 323 13.89 -0.78 -10.89
N ALA A 324 13.04 -1.60 -11.52
CA ALA A 324 12.42 -2.76 -10.90
C ALA A 324 13.46 -3.84 -10.56
N VAL A 325 14.37 -4.15 -11.49
CA VAL A 325 15.49 -5.08 -11.25
C VAL A 325 16.40 -4.59 -10.14
N LEU A 326 16.80 -3.32 -10.19
CA LEU A 326 17.69 -2.75 -9.18
C LEU A 326 17.05 -2.71 -7.80
N THR A 327 15.74 -2.44 -7.71
CA THR A 327 14.99 -2.57 -6.45
C THR A 327 15.06 -4.01 -5.92
N GLY A 328 14.82 -5.01 -6.77
CA GLY A 328 15.01 -6.41 -6.40
C GLY A 328 16.42 -6.72 -5.90
N THR A 329 17.46 -6.24 -6.59
CA THR A 329 18.84 -6.44 -6.14
C THR A 329 19.12 -5.76 -4.80
N SER A 330 18.48 -4.63 -4.49
CA SER A 330 18.65 -3.92 -3.23
C SER A 330 18.11 -4.76 -2.08
N LEU A 331 16.90 -5.33 -2.23
CA LEU A 331 16.33 -6.24 -1.23
C LEU A 331 17.18 -7.51 -1.05
N ALA A 332 17.63 -8.12 -2.15
CA ALA A 332 18.51 -9.28 -2.05
C ALA A 332 19.83 -8.95 -1.33
N LEU A 333 20.45 -7.81 -1.64
CA LEU A 333 21.72 -7.40 -1.06
C LEU A 333 21.62 -7.15 0.45
N VAL A 334 20.63 -6.36 0.90
CA VAL A 334 20.50 -6.06 2.33
C VAL A 334 20.17 -7.32 3.14
N ASN A 335 19.36 -8.23 2.59
CA ASN A 335 19.08 -9.51 3.22
C ASN A 335 20.31 -10.43 3.25
N ALA A 336 21.14 -10.42 2.20
CA ALA A 336 22.39 -11.19 2.17
C ALA A 336 23.43 -10.68 3.18
N LEU A 337 23.36 -9.39 3.52
CA LEU A 337 24.19 -8.74 4.54
C LEU A 337 23.54 -8.77 5.94
N ASP A 338 22.36 -9.38 6.06
CA ASP A 338 21.61 -9.50 7.32
C ASP A 338 21.40 -8.11 7.97
N ILE A 339 20.93 -7.17 7.16
CA ILE A 339 20.52 -5.82 7.56
C ILE A 339 19.00 -5.81 7.56
N HIS A 340 18.40 -5.38 8.67
CA HIS A 340 16.95 -5.40 8.86
C HIS A 340 16.45 -4.06 9.37
N SER A 341 15.46 -3.48 8.70
CA SER A 341 14.78 -2.26 9.08
C SER A 341 13.34 -2.29 8.59
N GLY A 342 12.43 -1.78 9.41
CA GLY A 342 11.02 -1.66 9.07
C GLY A 342 10.60 -0.22 8.78
N PHE A 343 9.41 -0.09 8.25
CA PHE A 343 8.73 1.18 8.00
C PHE A 343 7.25 1.04 8.32
N SER A 344 6.64 2.15 8.69
CA SER A 344 5.19 2.23 8.90
C SER A 344 4.43 2.41 7.59
N PHE A 345 5.06 3.06 6.60
CA PHE A 345 4.38 3.42 5.37
C PHE A 345 5.19 3.13 4.10
N SER A 346 6.38 3.74 3.91
CA SER A 346 7.04 3.68 2.60
C SER A 346 8.57 3.79 2.58
N ALA A 347 9.27 3.49 3.68
CA ALA A 347 10.74 3.46 3.74
C ALA A 347 11.43 4.81 3.45
N GLY A 348 10.79 5.92 3.86
CA GLY A 348 11.38 7.26 3.78
C GLY A 348 12.36 7.55 4.91
N ALA A 349 13.02 8.71 4.86
CA ALA A 349 13.94 9.18 5.89
C ALA A 349 13.27 9.29 7.27
N ILE A 350 11.96 9.60 7.31
CA ILE A 350 11.18 9.59 8.55
C ILE A 350 11.15 8.19 9.17
N ASP A 351 10.78 7.17 8.39
CA ASP A 351 10.77 5.77 8.85
C ASP A 351 12.18 5.31 9.26
N TYR A 352 13.21 5.70 8.51
CA TYR A 352 14.60 5.32 8.79
C TYR A 352 15.06 5.86 10.15
N VAL A 353 14.82 7.15 10.42
CA VAL A 353 15.20 7.78 11.68
C VAL A 353 14.39 7.22 12.85
N LEU A 354 13.08 7.07 12.68
CA LEU A 354 12.21 6.55 13.74
C LEU A 354 12.57 5.11 14.11
N ASN A 355 12.82 4.25 13.13
CA ASN A 355 13.08 2.84 13.35
C ASN A 355 14.57 2.53 13.55
N PHE A 356 15.44 3.54 13.61
CA PHE A 356 16.88 3.36 13.71
C PHE A 356 17.30 2.51 14.92
N GLY A 357 16.73 2.78 16.10
CA GLY A 357 17.05 2.03 17.33
C GLY A 357 16.58 0.57 17.35
N GLN A 358 15.50 0.27 16.62
CA GLN A 358 14.94 -1.08 16.49
C GLN A 358 15.58 -1.90 15.33
N SER A 359 16.27 -1.21 14.41
CA SER A 359 16.82 -1.83 13.21
C SER A 359 18.15 -2.57 13.48
N THR A 360 18.37 -3.64 12.73
CA THR A 360 19.65 -4.38 12.70
C THR A 360 20.57 -3.75 11.65
N ARG A 361 21.72 -3.23 12.11
CA ARG A 361 22.77 -2.64 11.24
C ARG A 361 22.31 -1.46 10.34
N PRO A 362 21.47 -0.52 10.81
CA PRO A 362 20.84 0.50 9.97
C PRO A 362 21.84 1.44 9.27
N LEU A 363 23.01 1.69 9.88
CA LEU A 363 24.05 2.56 9.31
C LEU A 363 24.52 2.12 7.93
N TRP A 364 24.48 0.81 7.62
CA TRP A 364 24.89 0.29 6.32
C TRP A 364 23.94 0.68 5.17
N LEU A 365 22.70 1.08 5.47
CA LEU A 365 21.76 1.56 4.46
C LEU A 365 22.22 2.86 3.79
N ILE A 366 23.02 3.69 4.46
CA ILE A 366 23.57 4.93 3.90
C ILE A 366 24.61 4.64 2.80
N PRO A 367 25.73 3.93 3.06
CA PRO A 367 26.72 3.65 2.01
C PRO A 367 26.15 2.79 0.88
N ILE A 368 25.27 1.82 1.19
CA ILE A 368 24.57 1.03 0.16
C ILE A 368 23.68 1.94 -0.70
N GLY A 369 22.90 2.81 -0.06
CA GLY A 369 22.08 3.80 -0.74
C GLY A 369 22.88 4.73 -1.65
N LEU A 370 24.00 5.27 -1.17
CA LEU A 370 24.90 6.10 -1.97
C LEU A 370 25.49 5.34 -3.16
N ALA A 371 25.85 4.07 -2.99
CA ALA A 371 26.29 3.23 -4.10
C ALA A 371 25.17 3.05 -5.16
N TYR A 372 23.94 2.77 -4.71
CA TYR A 372 22.77 2.72 -5.60
C TYR A 372 22.49 4.08 -6.28
N ALA A 373 22.67 5.21 -5.60
CA ALA A 373 22.54 6.53 -6.20
C ALA A 373 23.53 6.73 -7.35
N VAL A 374 24.80 6.35 -7.17
CA VAL A 374 25.81 6.41 -8.24
C VAL A 374 25.41 5.51 -9.41
N VAL A 375 25.03 4.26 -9.14
CA VAL A 375 24.57 3.30 -10.16
C VAL A 375 23.39 3.87 -10.95
N TYR A 376 22.35 4.35 -10.25
CA TYR A 376 21.15 4.90 -10.89
C TYR A 376 21.48 6.14 -11.71
N TYR A 377 22.25 7.09 -11.17
CA TYR A 377 22.59 8.32 -11.88
C TYR A 377 23.32 8.03 -13.20
N VAL A 378 24.38 7.21 -13.14
CA VAL A 378 25.19 6.87 -14.32
C VAL A 378 24.35 6.09 -15.33
N LEU A 379 23.64 5.05 -14.87
CA LEU A 379 22.86 4.17 -15.74
C LEU A 379 21.69 4.90 -16.40
N PHE A 380 20.95 5.73 -15.65
CA PHE A 380 19.84 6.49 -16.21
C PHE A 380 20.34 7.45 -17.29
N ARG A 381 21.39 8.23 -17.01
CA ARG A 381 21.95 9.15 -18.02
C ARG A 381 22.44 8.40 -19.26
N PHE A 382 23.14 7.28 -19.06
CA PHE A 382 23.63 6.46 -20.16
C PHE A 382 22.47 5.96 -21.03
N VAL A 383 21.45 5.36 -20.41
CA VAL A 383 20.29 4.79 -21.10
C VAL A 383 19.45 5.86 -21.79
N ILE A 384 19.20 6.99 -21.13
CA ILE A 384 18.47 8.14 -21.72
C ILE A 384 19.15 8.62 -22.99
N ARG A 385 20.47 8.78 -22.98
CA ARG A 385 21.24 9.22 -24.15
C ARG A 385 21.32 8.15 -25.23
N ARG A 386 21.68 6.93 -24.84
CA ARG A 386 21.95 5.83 -25.77
C ARG A 386 20.72 5.42 -26.58
N TRP A 387 19.54 5.51 -25.98
CA TRP A 387 18.27 5.18 -26.62
C TRP A 387 17.40 6.39 -26.92
N ASN A 388 17.92 7.60 -26.71
CA ASN A 388 17.21 8.87 -26.90
C ASN A 388 15.79 8.85 -26.27
N LEU A 389 15.70 8.43 -25.01
CA LEU A 389 14.42 8.30 -24.33
C LEU A 389 13.76 9.66 -24.09
N ARG A 390 12.44 9.71 -24.22
CA ARG A 390 11.61 10.92 -24.06
C ARG A 390 11.23 11.12 -22.58
N THR A 391 12.24 11.17 -21.71
CA THR A 391 12.02 11.54 -20.30
C THR A 391 11.52 12.99 -20.19
N PRO A 392 10.94 13.41 -19.05
CA PRO A 392 10.43 14.76 -18.87
C PRO A 392 11.38 15.86 -19.37
N GLY A 393 10.88 16.75 -20.22
CA GLY A 393 11.66 17.84 -20.84
C GLY A 393 12.57 17.42 -22.00
N ARG A 394 12.40 16.20 -22.51
CA ARG A 394 12.94 15.75 -23.80
C ARG A 394 11.85 15.49 -24.84
N GLU A 395 10.60 15.88 -24.57
CA GLU A 395 9.51 15.77 -25.54
C GLU A 395 9.75 16.67 -26.76
N ASP A 396 9.18 16.31 -27.90
CA ASP A 396 9.22 17.15 -29.10
C ASP A 396 8.23 18.30 -28.98
N ASP A 397 8.58 19.47 -29.51
CA ASP A 397 7.87 20.72 -29.22
C ASP A 397 6.40 20.73 -29.72
N GLU A 398 6.06 19.87 -30.69
CA GLU A 398 4.68 19.68 -31.17
C GLU A 398 3.73 19.05 -30.13
N ALA A 399 4.24 18.39 -29.09
CA ALA A 399 3.42 17.77 -28.05
C ALA A 399 2.99 18.74 -26.92
N THR A 400 3.51 19.98 -26.92
CA THR A 400 3.25 20.99 -25.87
C THR A 400 2.48 22.22 -26.36
N GLY A 401 1.53 22.02 -27.28
CA GLY A 401 0.51 23.03 -27.60
C GLY A 401 -0.49 23.23 -26.46
N THR A 402 -0.05 23.83 -25.34
CA THR A 402 -0.96 24.35 -24.33
C THR A 402 -1.49 25.68 -24.83
N THR A 403 -2.81 25.71 -25.04
CA THR A 403 -3.68 26.90 -25.03
C THR A 403 -3.17 27.96 -24.05
N GLY A 404 -2.41 28.92 -24.58
CA GLY A 404 -2.36 30.26 -24.02
C GLY A 404 -3.66 30.93 -24.41
N THR A 405 -4.63 30.98 -23.50
CA THR A 405 -5.70 31.97 -23.59
C THR A 405 -5.03 33.34 -23.48
N ASP A 406 -4.80 33.97 -24.62
CA ASP A 406 -4.67 35.41 -24.72
C ASP A 406 -5.93 36.03 -24.11
N THR A 407 -5.81 36.55 -22.90
CA THR A 407 -6.72 37.59 -22.41
C THR A 407 -6.49 38.84 -23.25
N THR A 408 -7.16 38.90 -24.40
CA THR A 408 -7.41 40.17 -25.08
C THR A 408 -8.56 40.84 -24.33
N GLU A 409 -8.23 41.85 -23.53
CA GLU A 409 -9.20 42.78 -22.96
C GLU A 409 -10.01 43.40 -24.10
N THR A 410 -11.28 43.00 -24.22
CA THR A 410 -12.24 43.74 -25.04
C THR A 410 -12.82 44.83 -24.14
N THR A 411 -12.35 46.05 -24.35
CA THR A 411 -12.88 47.27 -23.75
C THR A 411 -14.37 47.41 -24.09
N GLY A 412 -15.22 47.34 -23.06
CA GLY A 412 -16.66 47.53 -23.18
C GLY A 412 -16.99 48.99 -23.53
N THR A 413 -17.63 49.18 -24.68
CA THR A 413 -18.26 50.42 -25.08
C THR A 413 -19.55 50.63 -24.29
N ALA A 414 -19.65 51.79 -23.64
CA ALA A 414 -20.86 52.30 -23.02
C ALA A 414 -21.91 52.66 -24.07
N GLY A 415 -23.18 52.27 -23.85
CA GLY A 415 -24.29 52.62 -24.73
C GLY A 415 -25.66 52.24 -24.16
N LYS A 416 -26.28 53.22 -23.49
CA LYS A 416 -27.71 53.44 -23.16
C LYS A 416 -28.76 52.49 -23.78
N ALA A 417 -29.78 52.15 -22.98
CA ALA A 417 -31.19 52.35 -23.36
C ALA A 417 -32.12 52.35 -22.12
N ASP A 418 -32.92 53.42 -22.03
CA ASP A 418 -34.14 53.55 -21.23
C ASP A 418 -35.19 52.48 -21.58
N ARG A 419 -35.86 51.94 -20.57
CA ARG A 419 -37.32 52.07 -20.30
C ARG A 419 -37.80 51.08 -19.25
#